data_AF-A0A2W6CIN3-F1
#
_entry.id   AF-A0A2W6CIN3-F1
#
_cell.length_a   1.000
_cell.length_b   1.000
_cell.length_c   1.000
_cell.angle_alpha   90.00
_cell.angle_beta   90.00
_cell.angle_gamma   90.00
#
_symmetry.space_group_name_H-M   'P 1'
#
loop_
_entity.id
_entity.type
_entity.pdbx_description
1 polymer ?
#
loop_
_entity_poly.entity_id
_entity_poly.type
_entity_poly.pdbx_seq_one_letter_code
_entity_poly.pdbx_strand_id
1 'polypeptide(L)'
;MKLLRATLICLGLIPIGIGCYGLWNYYTADQLVAIGKWLVIGLALHDGVLIPLVLVGGALVWQAHRVFHAAVGRIVAGGLVVAGVISLLAAPAIIREGSSANPTLLTQHYGYNLLWALLIVAVVTIGGAVIAWLYSRKRRPVPPPVSGELGREVNVA
;
A
#
# COMPACT_ATOMS: atom_id res chain seq x y z
N MET A 1 1.33 -16.28 27.30
CA MET A 1 2.08 -15.02 27.14
C MET A 1 3.57 -15.25 26.86
N LYS A 2 4.38 -15.81 27.80
CA LYS A 2 5.84 -16.00 27.60
C LYS A 2 6.20 -16.95 26.45
N LEU A 3 5.51 -18.09 26.33
CA LEU A 3 5.69 -19.06 25.23
C LEU A 3 5.38 -18.43 23.87
N LEU A 4 4.21 -17.82 23.69
CA LEU A 4 3.84 -17.12 22.45
C LEU A 4 4.88 -16.06 22.06
N ARG A 5 5.35 -15.27 23.03
CA ARG A 5 6.39 -14.26 22.78
C ARG A 5 7.70 -14.90 22.33
N ALA A 6 8.14 -15.97 22.99
CA ALA A 6 9.34 -16.70 22.58
C ALA A 6 9.18 -17.30 21.18
N THR A 7 8.03 -17.89 20.87
CA THR A 7 7.74 -18.44 19.54
C THR A 7 7.80 -17.37 18.46
N LEU A 8 7.20 -16.19 18.68
CA LEU A 8 7.25 -15.08 17.72
C LEU A 8 8.67 -14.55 17.53
N ILE A 9 9.46 -14.46 18.61
CA ILE A 9 10.87 -14.04 18.54
C ILE A 9 11.67 -15.06 17.73
N CYS A 10 11.54 -16.36 18.02
CA CYS A 10 12.23 -17.40 17.26
C CYS A 10 11.80 -17.40 15.79
N LEU A 11 10.51 -17.25 15.52
CA LEU A 11 9.96 -17.19 14.17
C LEU A 11 10.52 -16.02 13.36
N GLY A 12 10.83 -14.89 14.02
CA GLY A 12 11.49 -13.75 13.38
C GLY A 12 13.00 -13.93 13.22
N LEU A 13 13.70 -14.42 14.26
CA LEU A 13 15.16 -14.51 14.26
C LEU A 13 15.71 -15.64 13.40
N ILE A 14 15.02 -16.78 13.32
CA ILE A 14 15.46 -17.93 12.51
C ILE A 14 15.66 -17.54 11.03
N PRO A 15 14.67 -16.96 10.31
CA PRO A 15 14.86 -16.58 8.92
C PRO A 15 15.90 -15.46 8.73
N ILE A 16 16.02 -14.52 9.68
CA ILE A 16 17.07 -13.50 9.65
C ILE A 16 18.45 -14.15 9.73
N GLY A 17 18.65 -15.08 10.67
CA GLY A 17 19.89 -15.83 10.82
C GLY A 17 20.24 -16.64 9.58
N ILE A 18 19.27 -17.33 8.98
CA ILE A 18 19.43 -18.06 7.72
C ILE A 18 19.84 -17.10 6.59
N GLY A 19 19.18 -15.94 6.49
CA GLY A 19 19.51 -14.92 5.49
C GLY A 19 20.92 -14.36 5.66
N CYS A 20 21.32 -13.99 6.88
CA CYS A 20 22.67 -13.51 7.18
C CYS A 20 23.74 -14.58 6.89
N TYR A 21 23.49 -15.83 7.28
CA TYR A 21 24.36 -16.94 6.95
C TYR A 21 24.50 -17.13 5.44
N GLY A 22 23.39 -17.06 4.70
CA GLY A 22 23.41 -17.18 3.24
C GLY A 22 24.18 -16.03 2.56
N LEU A 23 23.96 -14.80 3.01
CA LEU A 23 24.68 -13.62 2.52
C LEU A 23 26.18 -13.76 2.73
N TRP A 24 26.60 -14.23 3.91
CA TRP A 24 28.02 -14.35 4.24
C TRP A 24 28.74 -15.46 3.45
N ASN A 25 28.07 -16.59 3.22
CA ASN A 25 28.73 -17.78 2.66
C ASN A 25 28.61 -17.91 1.14
N TYR A 26 27.58 -17.32 0.53
CA TYR A 26 27.29 -17.53 -0.90
C TYR A 26 27.54 -16.31 -1.79
N TYR A 27 27.87 -15.14 -1.21
CA TYR A 27 28.07 -13.91 -1.97
C TYR A 27 29.47 -13.33 -1.78
N THR A 28 29.99 -12.76 -2.85
CA THR A 28 31.25 -12.01 -2.84
C THR A 28 31.07 -10.63 -2.20
N ALA A 29 32.19 -10.00 -1.77
CA ALA A 29 32.17 -8.67 -1.18
C ALA A 29 31.48 -7.63 -2.09
N ASP A 30 31.76 -7.66 -3.40
CA ASP A 30 31.14 -6.75 -4.37
C ASP A 30 29.63 -6.94 -4.48
N GLN A 31 29.16 -8.20 -4.43
CA GLN A 31 27.74 -8.51 -4.44
C GLN A 31 27.05 -8.04 -3.15
N LEU A 32 27.70 -8.18 -1.99
CA LEU A 32 27.18 -7.66 -0.72
C LEU A 32 27.07 -6.13 -0.75
N VAL A 33 28.06 -5.43 -1.32
CA VAL A 33 27.99 -3.98 -1.53
C VAL A 33 26.85 -3.61 -2.48
N ALA A 34 26.65 -4.36 -3.56
CA ALA A 34 25.55 -4.14 -4.49
C ALA A 34 24.18 -4.34 -3.82
N ILE A 35 24.01 -5.39 -3.00
CA ILE A 35 22.81 -5.64 -2.20
C ILE A 35 22.57 -4.49 -1.23
N GLY A 36 23.61 -4.04 -0.52
CA GLY A 36 23.53 -2.90 0.39
C GLY A 36 23.09 -1.61 -0.31
N LYS A 37 23.69 -1.29 -1.47
CA LYS A 37 23.28 -0.15 -2.29
C LYS A 37 21.82 -0.25 -2.71
N TRP A 38 21.39 -1.43 -3.16
CA TRP A 38 20.01 -1.67 -3.56
C TRP A 38 19.03 -1.45 -2.40
N LEU A 39 19.33 -1.97 -1.20
CA LEU A 39 18.54 -1.75 0.01
C LEU A 39 18.41 -0.26 0.36
N VAL A 40 19.53 0.47 0.36
CA VAL A 40 19.55 1.90 0.69
C VAL A 40 18.73 2.70 -0.32
N ILE A 41 18.92 2.47 -1.62
CA ILE A 41 18.17 3.16 -2.67
C ILE A 41 16.68 2.83 -2.58
N GLY A 42 16.33 1.55 -2.40
CA GLY A 42 14.96 1.11 -2.25
C GLY A 42 14.27 1.75 -1.04
N LEU A 43 14.94 1.79 0.10
CA LEU A 43 14.42 2.43 1.32
C LEU A 43 14.24 3.93 1.13
N ALA A 44 15.21 4.61 0.53
CA ALA A 44 15.13 6.04 0.26
C ALA A 44 13.97 6.38 -0.71
N LEU A 45 13.77 5.58 -1.76
CA LEU A 45 12.64 5.74 -2.68
C LEU A 45 11.30 5.43 -1.99
N HIS A 46 11.25 4.39 -1.15
CA HIS A 46 10.03 4.05 -0.43
C HIS A 46 9.63 5.15 0.56
N ASP A 47 10.52 5.51 1.47
CA ASP A 47 10.20 6.44 2.56
C ASP A 47 10.23 7.89 2.11
N GLY A 48 11.15 8.24 1.20
CA GLY A 48 11.34 9.60 0.71
C GLY A 48 10.45 9.99 -0.46
N VAL A 49 9.94 9.03 -1.25
CA VAL A 49 9.13 9.33 -2.44
C VAL A 49 7.73 8.73 -2.33
N LEU A 50 7.60 7.42 -2.08
CA LEU A 50 6.27 6.79 -2.05
C LEU A 50 5.41 7.29 -0.89
N ILE A 51 5.96 7.38 0.32
CA ILE A 51 5.18 7.87 1.47
C ILE A 51 4.66 9.29 1.22
N PRO A 52 5.49 10.29 0.84
CA PRO A 52 4.99 11.62 0.51
C PRO A 52 3.96 11.65 -0.62
N LEU A 53 4.15 10.86 -1.69
CA LEU A 53 3.17 10.78 -2.79
C LEU A 53 1.82 10.22 -2.33
N VAL A 54 1.84 9.18 -1.51
CA VAL A 54 0.62 8.58 -0.92
C VAL A 54 -0.05 9.58 0.02
N LEU A 55 0.72 10.29 0.85
CA LEU A 55 0.20 11.30 1.77
C LEU A 55 -0.37 12.51 1.03
N VAL A 56 0.31 13.01 -0.01
CA VAL A 56 -0.20 14.09 -0.86
C VAL A 56 -1.45 13.63 -1.61
N GLY A 57 -1.46 12.43 -2.18
CA GLY A 57 -2.66 11.87 -2.81
C GLY A 57 -3.83 11.76 -1.85
N GLY A 58 -3.57 11.25 -0.63
CA GLY A 58 -4.55 11.22 0.45
C GLY A 58 -5.02 12.61 0.88
N ALA A 59 -4.11 13.59 0.95
CA ALA A 59 -4.40 14.97 1.31
C ALA A 59 -5.21 15.69 0.22
N LEU A 60 -4.94 15.45 -1.07
CA LEU A 60 -5.72 15.99 -2.18
C LEU A 60 -7.14 15.41 -2.18
N VAL A 61 -7.29 14.11 -1.92
CA VAL A 61 -8.60 13.48 -1.72
C VAL A 61 -9.29 14.00 -0.46
N TRP A 62 -8.53 14.26 0.61
CA TRP A 62 -9.02 14.90 1.83
C TRP A 62 -9.41 16.37 1.61
N GLN A 63 -8.74 17.09 0.74
CA GLN A 63 -9.08 18.47 0.42
C GLN A 63 -10.33 18.53 -0.47
N ALA A 64 -10.53 17.51 -1.31
CA ALA A 64 -11.80 17.26 -1.99
C ALA A 64 -12.93 16.79 -1.02
N HIS A 65 -12.61 16.47 0.24
CA HIS A 65 -13.49 15.84 1.24
C HIS A 65 -14.57 16.74 1.83
N ARG A 66 -14.66 18.03 1.49
CA ARG A 66 -15.96 18.73 1.65
C ARG A 66 -17.09 18.02 0.88
N VAL A 67 -16.77 17.07 -0.01
CA VAL A 67 -17.72 16.34 -0.88
C VAL A 67 -17.66 14.80 -0.75
N PHE A 68 -16.58 14.20 -0.23
CA PHE A 68 -16.35 12.74 -0.30
C PHE A 68 -16.28 12.05 1.07
N HIS A 69 -16.77 10.81 1.18
CA HIS A 69 -16.88 10.05 2.43
C HIS A 69 -15.54 9.34 2.77
N ALA A 70 -15.25 9.11 4.06
CA ALA A 70 -13.99 8.49 4.54
C ALA A 70 -13.66 7.09 3.97
N ALA A 71 -14.65 6.39 3.40
CA ALA A 71 -14.44 5.12 2.71
C ALA A 71 -13.70 5.29 1.38
N VAL A 72 -13.95 6.39 0.65
CA VAL A 72 -13.33 6.69 -0.65
C VAL A 72 -11.84 6.92 -0.48
N GLY A 73 -11.44 7.72 0.52
CA GLY A 73 -10.04 8.00 0.81
C GLY A 73 -9.21 6.75 1.11
N ARG A 74 -9.78 5.78 1.86
CA ARG A 74 -9.11 4.51 2.17
C ARG A 74 -8.85 3.65 0.93
N ILE A 75 -9.81 3.61 0.00
CA ILE A 75 -9.65 2.85 -1.25
C ILE A 75 -8.55 3.46 -2.11
N VAL A 76 -8.56 4.79 -2.26
CA VAL A 76 -7.55 5.50 -3.07
C VAL A 76 -6.16 5.34 -2.47
N ALA A 77 -6.03 5.48 -1.14
CA ALA A 77 -4.77 5.26 -0.45
C ALA A 77 -4.25 3.82 -0.66
N GLY A 78 -5.13 2.81 -0.53
CA GLY A 78 -4.78 1.42 -0.82
C GLY A 78 -4.30 1.21 -2.25
N GLY A 79 -5.00 1.79 -3.23
CA GLY A 79 -4.62 1.75 -4.64
C GLY A 79 -3.24 2.37 -4.92
N LEU A 80 -2.95 3.53 -4.33
CA LEU A 80 -1.64 4.19 -4.46
C LEU A 80 -0.51 3.37 -3.84
N VAL A 81 -0.74 2.74 -2.68
CA VAL A 81 0.23 1.84 -2.06
C VAL A 81 0.53 0.65 -2.96
N VAL A 82 -0.51 -0.01 -3.49
CA VAL A 82 -0.35 -1.16 -4.40
C VAL A 82 0.41 -0.74 -5.66
N ALA A 83 0.06 0.40 -6.27
CA ALA A 83 0.76 0.94 -7.42
C ALA A 83 2.25 1.17 -7.13
N GLY A 84 2.58 1.82 -6.00
CA GLY A 84 3.95 2.09 -5.60
C GLY A 84 4.79 0.83 -5.37
N VAL A 85 4.23 -0.17 -4.70
CA VAL A 85 4.91 -1.46 -4.45
C VAL A 85 5.18 -2.20 -5.76
N ILE A 86 4.20 -2.29 -6.66
CA ILE A 86 4.39 -2.97 -7.96
C ILE A 86 5.45 -2.23 -8.80
N SER A 87 5.49 -0.90 -8.78
CA SER A 87 6.53 -0.12 -9.46
C SER A 87 7.93 -0.40 -8.92
N LEU A 88 8.10 -0.44 -7.59
CA LEU A 88 9.39 -0.78 -6.96
C LEU A 88 9.84 -2.20 -7.33
N LEU A 89 8.93 -3.17 -7.34
CA LEU A 89 9.24 -4.55 -7.70
C LEU A 89 9.60 -4.72 -9.18
N ALA A 90 8.97 -3.93 -10.06
CA ALA A 90 9.25 -3.96 -11.49
C ALA A 90 10.56 -3.25 -11.87
N ALA A 91 11.01 -2.27 -11.09
CA ALA A 91 12.17 -1.45 -11.42
C ALA A 91 13.46 -2.26 -11.72
N PRO A 92 13.87 -3.26 -10.92
CA PRO A 92 15.06 -4.06 -11.23
C PRO A 92 14.92 -4.86 -12.53
N ALA A 93 13.72 -5.37 -12.82
CA ALA A 93 13.45 -6.13 -14.04
C ALA A 93 13.53 -5.25 -15.29
N ILE A 94 13.04 -4.01 -15.21
CA ILE A 94 13.14 -3.02 -16.29
C ILE A 94 14.61 -2.61 -16.50
N ILE A 95 15.35 -2.33 -15.43
CA ILE A 95 16.77 -1.91 -15.52
C ILE A 95 17.64 -3.01 -16.15
N ARG A 96 17.31 -4.28 -15.90
CA ARG A 96 18.09 -5.44 -16.38
C ARG A 96 17.49 -6.12 -17.60
N GLU A 97 16.47 -5.53 -18.22
CA GLU A 97 15.78 -6.10 -19.39
C GLU A 97 16.82 -6.45 -20.48
N GLY A 98 16.72 -7.66 -21.05
CA GLY A 98 17.67 -8.14 -22.06
C GLY A 98 19.12 -8.38 -21.61
N SER A 99 19.48 -8.09 -20.35
CA SER A 99 20.86 -8.20 -19.83
C SER A 99 21.13 -9.55 -19.12
N SER A 100 20.27 -10.54 -19.32
CA SER A 100 20.40 -11.87 -18.70
C SER A 100 21.24 -12.81 -19.56
N ALA A 101 22.17 -13.53 -18.93
CA ALA A 101 22.92 -14.62 -19.58
C ALA A 101 22.02 -15.84 -19.92
N ASN A 102 20.88 -15.98 -19.24
CA ASN A 102 19.88 -17.00 -19.56
C ASN A 102 18.82 -16.41 -20.51
N PRO A 103 18.68 -16.92 -21.74
CA PRO A 103 17.80 -16.38 -22.77
C PRO A 103 16.30 -16.56 -22.47
N THR A 104 15.94 -17.30 -21.42
CA THR A 104 14.53 -17.44 -20.98
C THR A 104 14.17 -16.47 -19.86
N LEU A 105 15.15 -15.81 -19.24
CA LEU A 105 14.93 -14.82 -18.19
C LEU A 105 14.90 -13.41 -18.81
N LEU A 106 13.98 -12.59 -18.31
CA LEU A 106 13.84 -11.18 -18.69
C LEU A 106 13.56 -10.92 -20.19
N THR A 107 12.84 -11.83 -20.84
CA THR A 107 12.42 -11.69 -22.25
C THR A 107 11.21 -10.77 -22.44
N GLN A 108 10.45 -10.55 -21.37
CA GLN A 108 9.21 -9.78 -21.43
C GLN A 108 9.52 -8.26 -21.35
N HIS A 109 8.70 -7.46 -22.03
CA HIS A 109 8.78 -6.00 -21.93
C HIS A 109 8.18 -5.52 -20.60
N TYR A 110 9.01 -5.47 -19.54
CA TYR A 110 8.55 -5.16 -18.19
C TYR A 110 8.00 -3.74 -18.05
N GLY A 111 8.49 -2.79 -18.86
CA GLY A 111 7.92 -1.44 -18.93
C GLY A 111 6.45 -1.45 -19.37
N TYR A 112 6.13 -2.21 -20.43
CA TYR A 112 4.76 -2.35 -20.91
C TYR A 112 3.88 -3.13 -19.93
N ASN A 113 4.40 -4.20 -19.32
CA ASN A 113 3.64 -4.96 -18.32
C ASN A 113 3.33 -4.11 -17.08
N LEU A 114 4.29 -3.30 -16.62
CA LEU A 114 4.09 -2.39 -15.50
C LEU A 114 3.01 -1.36 -15.83
N LEU A 115 3.02 -0.79 -17.03
CA LEU A 115 1.98 0.13 -17.48
C LEU A 115 0.59 -0.52 -17.40
N TRP A 116 0.44 -1.75 -17.91
CA TRP A 116 -0.82 -2.49 -17.83
C TRP A 116 -1.23 -2.79 -16.39
N ALA A 117 -0.30 -3.20 -15.54
CA ALA A 117 -0.57 -3.44 -14.12
C ALA A 117 -1.05 -2.17 -13.41
N LEU A 118 -0.39 -1.03 -13.64
CA LEU A 118 -0.78 0.26 -13.08
C LEU A 118 -2.15 0.72 -13.59
N LEU A 119 -2.45 0.46 -14.87
CA LEU A 119 -3.76 0.75 -15.45
C LEU A 119 -4.86 -0.07 -14.75
N ILE A 120 -4.64 -1.38 -14.55
CA ILE A 120 -5.58 -2.24 -13.82
C ILE A 120 -5.79 -1.72 -12.39
N VAL A 121 -4.70 -1.39 -11.68
CA VAL A 121 -4.79 -0.83 -10.32
C VAL A 121 -5.59 0.47 -10.32
N ALA A 122 -5.34 1.37 -11.28
CA ALA A 122 -6.07 2.62 -11.40
C ALA A 122 -7.57 2.38 -11.64
N VAL A 123 -7.93 1.48 -12.57
CA VAL A 123 -9.32 1.11 -12.87
C VAL A 123 -10.03 0.55 -11.65
N VAL A 124 -9.41 -0.41 -10.95
CA VAL A 124 -9.98 -1.03 -9.74
C VAL A 124 -10.15 0.00 -8.62
N THR A 125 -9.15 0.87 -8.44
CA THR A 125 -9.16 1.91 -7.40
C THR A 125 -10.26 2.94 -7.66
N ILE A 126 -10.35 3.44 -8.90
CA ILE A 126 -11.38 4.41 -9.31
C ILE A 126 -12.77 3.76 -9.22
N GLY A 127 -12.94 2.54 -9.74
CA GLY A 127 -14.20 1.80 -9.66
C GLY A 127 -14.67 1.60 -8.22
N GLY A 128 -13.78 1.15 -7.34
CA GLY A 128 -14.06 0.99 -5.91
C GLY A 128 -14.41 2.31 -5.23
N ALA A 129 -13.67 3.39 -5.54
CA ALA A 129 -13.94 4.72 -5.03
C ALA A 129 -15.32 5.26 -5.45
N VAL A 130 -15.69 5.09 -6.73
CA VAL A 130 -17.00 5.47 -7.27
C VAL A 130 -18.11 4.67 -6.58
N ILE A 131 -17.97 3.36 -6.45
CA ILE A 131 -18.95 2.50 -5.75
C ILE A 131 -19.12 2.97 -4.31
N ALA A 132 -18.03 3.16 -3.57
CA ALA A 132 -18.07 3.62 -2.18
C ALA A 132 -18.75 4.99 -2.05
N TRP A 133 -18.51 5.90 -2.99
CA TRP A 133 -19.18 7.20 -3.03
C TRP A 133 -20.69 7.08 -3.29
N LEU A 134 -21.10 6.25 -4.26
CA LEU A 134 -22.51 6.02 -4.57
C LEU A 134 -23.28 5.41 -3.39
N TYR A 135 -22.69 4.44 -2.69
CA TYR A 135 -23.29 3.84 -1.48
C TYR A 135 -23.39 4.84 -0.32
N SER A 136 -22.39 5.70 -0.19
CA SER A 136 -22.35 6.75 0.83
C SER A 136 -23.45 7.78 0.66
N ARG A 137 -23.74 8.17 -0.59
CA ARG A 137 -24.82 9.13 -0.91
C ARG A 137 -26.22 8.59 -0.57
N LYS A 138 -26.41 7.27 -0.59
CA LYS A 138 -27.69 6.62 -0.24
C LYS A 138 -27.95 6.60 1.27
N ARG A 139 -26.92 6.66 2.11
CA ARG A 139 -27.08 6.72 3.58
C ARG A 139 -27.15 8.17 4.06
N ARG A 140 -28.32 8.80 3.95
CA ARG A 140 -28.58 10.07 4.68
C ARG A 140 -28.66 9.75 6.19
N PRO A 141 -28.06 10.56 7.07
CA PRO A 141 -28.30 10.43 8.50
C PRO A 141 -29.79 10.60 8.79
N VAL A 142 -30.41 9.62 9.45
CA VAL A 142 -31.73 9.84 10.07
C VAL A 142 -31.51 10.88 11.17
N PRO A 143 -32.24 12.01 11.17
CA PRO A 143 -32.14 12.98 12.26
C PRO A 143 -32.36 12.26 13.59
N PRO A 144 -31.56 12.52 14.63
CA PRO A 144 -31.82 11.95 15.94
C PRO A 144 -33.25 12.32 16.36
N PRO A 145 -34.00 11.39 16.99
CA PRO A 145 -35.34 11.72 17.49
C PRO A 145 -35.22 12.94 18.40
N VAL A 146 -35.98 13.99 18.09
CA VAL A 146 -36.05 15.22 18.88
C VAL A 146 -36.59 14.83 20.26
N SER A 147 -35.69 14.63 21.22
CA SER A 147 -36.01 14.21 22.59
C SER A 147 -36.68 15.31 23.43
N GLY A 148 -37.26 16.32 22.78
CA GLY A 148 -37.78 17.54 23.41
C GLY A 148 -39.29 17.60 23.58
N GLU A 149 -40.07 16.69 22.97
CA GLU A 149 -41.55 16.80 23.00
C GLU A 149 -42.24 15.86 24.00
N LEU A 150 -41.56 14.81 24.48
CA LEU A 150 -42.15 13.85 25.44
C LEU A 150 -42.09 14.31 26.91
N GLY A 151 -41.37 15.39 27.22
CA GLY A 151 -41.23 15.89 28.59
C GLY A 151 -42.26 16.95 29.01
N ARG A 152 -43.07 17.47 28.07
CA ARG A 152 -43.98 18.60 28.35
C ARG A 152 -45.42 18.16 28.64
N GLU A 153 -45.82 16.94 28.31
CA GLU A 153 -47.19 16.45 28.51
C GLU A 153 -47.42 15.73 29.84
N VAL A 154 -46.38 15.39 30.60
CA VAL A 154 -46.52 14.61 31.85
C VAL A 154 -46.67 15.50 33.09
N ASN A 155 -46.63 16.83 32.95
CA ASN A 155 -46.68 17.77 34.09
C ASN A 155 -47.99 18.58 34.18
N VAL A 156 -49.06 18.08 33.55
CA VAL A 156 -50.41 18.68 33.64
C VAL A 156 -51.42 17.56 33.96
N ALA A 157 -51.30 16.95 35.14
CA ALA A 157 -52.32 16.09 35.73
C ALA A 157 -52.25 16.18 37.25
#